data_AF-A0A2R7Y9L6-F1
#
_entry.id   AF-A0A2R7Y9L6-F1
#
_cell.length_a   1.000
_cell.length_b   1.000
_cell.length_c   1.000
_cell.angle_alpha   90.00
_cell.angle_beta   90.00
_cell.angle_gamma   90.00
#
_symmetry.space_group_name_H-M   'P 1'
#
loop_
_entity.id
_entity.type
_entity.pdbx_description
1 polymer ?
#
loop_
_entity_poly.entity_id
_entity_poly.type
_entity_poly.pdbx_seq_one_letter_code
_entity_poly.pdbx_strand_id
1 'polypeptide(L)'
;MQVGSVQGNDTRELVEPCISVVIPAYNEEEAIGPTIEEFKQVIEMMNVDYEIVVVDNNSTDKTAEVATKHGARVVREVRQGYGNACIKGLREARGKIIVLTEADRTFAARDLKKMLAYLEESVPELRSSSSRRERRWAGYSTGETFFWLS
;
A
#
# COMPACT_ATOMS: atom_id res chain seq x y z
N MET A 1 34.57 22.05 24.78
CA MET A 1 33.23 22.67 24.71
C MET A 1 32.70 22.48 23.29
N GLN A 2 31.47 22.00 23.19
CA GLN A 2 30.61 21.85 21.99
C GLN A 2 31.13 21.03 20.81
N VAL A 3 30.84 19.72 20.86
CA VAL A 3 30.47 18.94 19.67
C VAL A 3 29.03 19.31 19.31
N GLY A 4 28.86 19.93 18.14
CA GLY A 4 27.57 20.34 17.59
C GLY A 4 26.76 19.14 17.13
N SER A 5 25.52 19.12 17.58
CA SER A 5 24.43 18.19 17.30
C SER A 5 24.24 17.84 15.82
N VAL A 6 24.24 16.55 15.51
CA VAL A 6 23.58 16.02 14.31
C VAL A 6 22.08 15.97 14.61
N GLN A 7 21.31 16.90 14.02
CA GLN A 7 19.84 16.83 13.99
C GLN A 7 19.38 16.63 12.56
N GLY A 8 18.57 15.58 12.36
CA GLY A 8 17.92 15.27 11.11
C GLY A 8 17.45 13.82 11.07
N ASN A 9 16.76 13.36 12.12
CA ASN A 9 16.05 12.08 12.03
C ASN A 9 14.79 12.35 11.19
N ASP A 10 14.88 12.05 9.90
CA ASP A 10 13.77 12.05 8.94
C ASP A 10 12.88 10.84 9.23
N THR A 11 12.26 10.82 10.42
CA THR A 11 11.21 9.87 10.74
C THR A 11 9.95 10.35 10.04
N ARG A 12 9.79 9.97 8.77
CA ARG A 12 8.45 9.79 8.22
C ARG A 12 7.72 8.90 9.23
N GLU A 13 6.80 9.48 9.98
CA GLU A 13 5.90 8.77 10.86
C GLU A 13 5.37 7.59 10.04
N LEU A 14 5.66 6.36 10.47
CA LEU A 14 5.30 5.15 9.74
C LEU A 14 3.78 5.03 9.82
N VAL A 15 3.08 5.71 8.91
CA VAL A 15 1.63 5.61 8.80
C VAL A 15 1.34 4.15 8.46
N GLU A 16 0.72 3.43 9.40
CA GLU A 16 0.26 2.07 9.14
C GLU A 16 -0.68 2.11 7.91
N PRO A 17 -0.48 1.26 6.91
CA PRO A 17 -1.29 1.30 5.71
C PRO A 17 -2.76 1.05 6.08
N CYS A 18 -3.68 1.75 5.44
CA CYS A 18 -5.10 1.43 5.57
C CYS A 18 -5.40 0.10 4.86
N ILE A 19 -4.76 -0.13 3.71
CA ILE A 19 -4.98 -1.29 2.84
C ILE A 19 -3.65 -2.01 2.58
N SER A 20 -3.62 -3.31 2.80
CA SER A 20 -2.58 -4.20 2.26
C SER A 20 -3.16 -5.03 1.12
N VAL A 21 -2.64 -4.87 -0.09
CA VAL A 21 -2.91 -5.78 -1.19
C VAL A 21 -1.90 -6.90 -1.13
N VAL A 22 -2.34 -8.14 -0.98
CA VAL A 22 -1.50 -9.33 -0.91
C VAL A 22 -1.67 -10.12 -2.20
N ILE A 23 -0.56 -10.33 -2.90
CA ILE A 23 -0.52 -11.01 -4.21
C ILE A 23 0.40 -12.22 -4.11
N PRO A 24 -0.12 -13.45 -3.91
CA PRO A 24 0.62 -14.67 -4.14
C PRO A 24 1.08 -14.73 -5.59
N ALA A 25 2.36 -15.06 -5.83
CA ALA A 25 2.89 -15.13 -7.19
C ALA A 25 3.85 -16.32 -7.35
N TYR A 26 3.72 -17.05 -8.46
CA TYR A 26 4.64 -18.12 -8.85
C TYR A 26 4.82 -18.11 -10.37
N ASN A 27 6.01 -17.69 -10.82
CA ASN A 27 6.34 -17.55 -12.24
C ASN A 27 5.38 -16.63 -13.03
N GLU A 28 5.19 -15.42 -12.52
CA GLU A 28 4.26 -14.40 -13.01
C GLU A 28 5.00 -13.14 -13.52
N GLU A 29 6.23 -13.25 -14.04
CA GLU A 29 7.06 -12.10 -14.42
C GLU A 29 6.40 -11.16 -15.44
N GLU A 30 5.52 -11.68 -16.30
CA GLU A 30 4.79 -10.89 -17.30
C GLU A 30 3.55 -10.17 -16.71
N ALA A 31 2.86 -10.80 -15.75
CA ALA A 31 1.58 -10.34 -15.23
C ALA A 31 1.73 -9.44 -13.98
N ILE A 32 2.73 -9.71 -13.14
CA ILE A 32 2.84 -9.10 -11.81
C ILE A 32 3.01 -7.57 -11.88
N GLY A 33 3.80 -7.06 -12.83
CA GLY A 33 4.03 -5.62 -13.00
C GLY A 33 2.76 -4.84 -13.34
N PRO A 34 2.04 -5.22 -14.42
CA PRO A 34 0.73 -4.65 -14.76
C PRO A 34 -0.29 -4.71 -13.61
N THR A 35 -0.35 -5.83 -12.89
CA THR A 35 -1.29 -6.00 -11.76
C THR A 35 -0.99 -5.03 -10.63
N ILE A 36 0.28 -4.90 -10.21
CA ILE A 36 0.69 -3.92 -9.19
C ILE A 36 0.27 -2.51 -9.60
N GLU A 37 0.52 -2.13 -10.85
CA GLU A 37 0.23 -0.79 -11.33
C GLU A 37 -1.29 -0.50 -11.37
N GLU A 38 -2.11 -1.47 -11.72
CA GLU A 38 -3.57 -1.34 -11.69
C GLU A 38 -4.09 -1.08 -10.26
N PHE A 39 -3.61 -1.83 -9.27
CA PHE A 39 -3.98 -1.62 -7.86
C PHE A 39 -3.52 -0.27 -7.34
N LYS A 40 -2.29 0.15 -7.66
CA LYS A 40 -1.78 1.47 -7.27
C LYS A 40 -2.69 2.58 -7.79
N GLN A 41 -3.01 2.58 -9.09
CA GLN A 41 -3.84 3.60 -9.70
C GLN A 41 -5.22 3.70 -9.02
N VAL A 42 -5.86 2.56 -8.77
CA VAL A 42 -7.18 2.54 -8.13
C VAL A 42 -7.14 3.05 -6.68
N ILE A 43 -6.14 2.63 -5.90
CA ILE A 43 -6.04 2.99 -4.48
C ILE A 43 -5.58 4.45 -4.31
N GLU A 44 -4.68 4.94 -5.17
CA GLU A 44 -4.26 6.34 -5.19
C GLU A 44 -5.43 7.29 -5.48
N MET A 45 -6.35 6.90 -6.36
CA MET A 45 -7.60 7.65 -6.59
C MET A 45 -8.50 7.73 -5.36
N MET A 46 -8.36 6.81 -4.39
CA MET A 46 -9.08 6.85 -3.12
C MET A 46 -8.36 7.69 -2.06
N ASN A 47 -7.12 8.11 -2.30
CA ASN A 47 -6.29 8.90 -1.38
C ASN A 47 -6.17 8.29 0.02
N VAL A 48 -5.95 6.97 0.06
CA VAL A 48 -5.72 6.18 1.28
C VAL A 48 -4.31 5.62 1.27
N ASP A 49 -3.69 5.53 2.44
CA ASP A 49 -2.36 4.93 2.58
C ASP A 49 -2.44 3.42 2.36
N TYR A 50 -1.49 2.85 1.63
CA TYR A 50 -1.52 1.45 1.25
C TYR A 50 -0.13 0.82 1.16
N GLU A 51 -0.10 -0.52 1.18
CA GLU A 51 1.06 -1.29 0.73
C GLU A 51 0.62 -2.40 -0.23
N ILE A 52 1.55 -2.82 -1.09
CA ILE A 52 1.38 -4.00 -1.94
C ILE A 52 2.45 -5.00 -1.53
N VAL A 53 2.02 -6.19 -1.15
CA VAL A 53 2.85 -7.30 -0.67
C VAL A 53 2.77 -8.41 -1.71
N VAL A 54 3.86 -8.63 -2.43
CA VAL A 54 3.96 -9.78 -3.35
C VAL A 54 4.64 -10.92 -2.62
N VAL A 55 3.97 -12.07 -2.55
CA VAL A 55 4.54 -13.28 -1.95
C VAL A 55 5.09 -14.16 -3.06
N ASP A 56 6.41 -14.07 -3.28
CA ASP A 56 7.13 -14.93 -4.21
C ASP A 56 7.15 -16.37 -3.68
N ASN A 57 6.33 -17.24 -4.25
CA ASN A 57 6.15 -18.63 -3.85
C ASN A 57 7.19 -19.54 -4.51
N ASN A 58 8.46 -19.16 -4.35
CA ASN A 58 9.62 -19.86 -4.89
C ASN A 58 9.64 -19.89 -6.43
N SER A 59 9.41 -18.73 -7.07
CA SER A 59 9.53 -18.59 -8.52
C SER A 59 10.96 -18.83 -9.00
N THR A 60 11.07 -19.29 -10.25
CA THR A 60 12.34 -19.54 -10.95
C THR A 60 12.64 -18.48 -12.02
N ASP A 61 11.70 -17.58 -12.26
CA ASP A 61 11.78 -16.49 -13.23
C ASP A 61 12.06 -15.14 -12.53
N LYS A 62 11.79 -14.01 -13.19
CA LYS A 62 12.04 -12.67 -12.65
C LYS A 62 10.88 -12.07 -11.86
N THR A 63 9.87 -12.86 -11.45
CA THR A 63 8.67 -12.37 -10.74
C THR A 63 9.00 -11.42 -9.59
N ALA A 64 9.91 -11.83 -8.69
CA ALA A 64 10.32 -11.04 -7.54
C ALA A 64 11.03 -9.72 -7.92
N GLU A 65 11.87 -9.75 -8.96
CA GLU A 65 12.58 -8.58 -9.47
C GLU A 65 11.59 -7.56 -10.05
N VAL A 66 10.67 -8.04 -10.90
CA VAL A 66 9.63 -7.20 -11.51
C VAL A 66 8.74 -6.59 -10.43
N ALA A 67 8.27 -7.39 -9.46
CA ALA A 67 7.46 -6.89 -8.36
C ALA A 67 8.14 -5.77 -7.57
N THR A 68 9.41 -5.96 -7.21
CA THR A 68 10.21 -4.95 -6.50
C THR A 68 10.35 -3.67 -7.32
N LYS A 69 10.64 -3.78 -8.63
CA LYS A 69 10.77 -2.64 -9.55
C LYS A 69 9.48 -1.81 -9.66
N HIS A 70 8.32 -2.45 -9.53
CA HIS A 70 7.02 -1.77 -9.54
C HIS A 70 6.63 -1.17 -8.17
N GLY A 71 7.49 -1.29 -7.16
CA GLY A 71 7.32 -0.69 -5.83
C GLY A 71 6.59 -1.57 -4.82
N ALA A 72 6.38 -2.86 -5.13
CA ALA A 72 5.83 -3.79 -4.15
C ALA A 72 6.90 -4.24 -3.14
N ARG A 73 6.46 -4.54 -1.93
CA ARG A 73 7.26 -5.25 -0.94
C ARG A 73 7.21 -6.74 -1.24
N VAL A 74 8.35 -7.33 -1.57
CA VAL A 74 8.42 -8.76 -1.87
C VAL A 74 8.76 -9.56 -0.62
N VAL A 75 7.98 -10.61 -0.37
CA VAL A 75 8.21 -11.59 0.68
C VAL A 75 8.41 -12.95 0.03
N ARG A 76 9.48 -13.65 0.38
CA ARG A 76 9.74 -14.99 -0.13
C ARG A 76 9.04 -16.06 0.72
N GLU A 77 8.34 -16.98 0.07
CA GLU A 77 7.83 -18.22 0.66
C GLU A 77 8.50 -19.41 -0.02
N VAL A 78 9.31 -20.16 0.73
CA VAL A 78 10.10 -21.28 0.22
C VAL A 78 9.23 -22.53 0.03
N ARG A 79 8.17 -22.69 0.84
CA ARG A 79 7.24 -23.82 0.74
C ARG A 79 6.23 -23.52 -0.36
N GLN A 80 6.46 -24.13 -1.52
CA GLN A 80 5.53 -24.01 -2.65
C GLN A 80 4.10 -24.42 -2.26
N GLY A 81 3.14 -23.79 -2.93
CA GLY A 81 1.72 -23.97 -2.73
C GLY A 81 1.04 -22.64 -2.50
N TYR A 82 -0.01 -22.38 -3.28
CA TYR A 82 -0.81 -21.16 -3.21
C TYR A 82 -1.27 -20.84 -1.77
N GLY A 83 -1.77 -21.85 -1.05
CA GLY A 83 -2.18 -21.67 0.35
C GLY A 83 -1.05 -21.23 1.29
N ASN A 84 0.19 -21.71 1.08
CA ASN A 84 1.34 -21.27 1.88
C ASN A 84 1.65 -19.79 1.60
N ALA A 85 1.62 -19.39 0.33
CA ALA A 85 1.82 -18.00 -0.06
C ALA A 85 0.73 -17.08 0.50
N CYS A 86 -0.54 -17.49 0.45
CA CYS A 86 -1.65 -16.74 1.05
C CYS A 86 -1.46 -16.56 2.56
N ILE A 87 -1.19 -17.65 3.29
CA ILE A 87 -0.99 -17.60 4.75
C ILE A 87 0.21 -16.71 5.11
N LYS A 88 1.31 -16.81 4.36
CA LYS A 88 2.48 -15.97 4.55
C LYS A 88 2.14 -14.50 4.32
N GLY A 89 1.45 -14.19 3.23
CA GLY A 89 1.02 -12.83 2.90
C GLY A 89 0.08 -12.22 3.93
N LEU A 90 -0.92 -12.99 4.40
CA LEU A 90 -1.84 -12.56 5.46
C LEU A 90 -1.11 -12.22 6.77
N ARG A 91 -0.05 -12.96 7.12
CA ARG A 91 0.76 -12.68 8.33
C ARG A 91 1.68 -11.48 8.19
N GLU A 92 2.06 -11.15 6.96
CA GLU A 92 3.02 -10.09 6.64
C GLU A 92 2.34 -8.77 6.33
N ALA A 93 1.06 -8.79 5.96
CA ALA A 93 0.24 -7.61 5.74
C ALA A 93 0.09 -6.80 7.04
N ARG A 94 0.26 -5.48 6.92
CA ARG A 94 0.19 -4.52 8.03
C ARG A 94 -1.07 -3.65 7.99
N GLY A 95 -1.90 -3.83 6.96
CA GLY A 95 -3.06 -3.01 6.69
C GLY A 95 -4.26 -3.39 7.53
N LYS A 96 -5.10 -2.39 7.84
CA LYS A 96 -6.40 -2.62 8.51
C LYS A 96 -7.33 -3.47 7.65
N ILE A 97 -7.27 -3.27 6.34
CA ILE A 97 -7.97 -4.06 5.34
C ILE A 97 -6.95 -4.86 4.55
N ILE A 98 -7.15 -6.17 4.45
CA ILE A 98 -6.31 -7.04 3.63
C ILE A 98 -7.11 -7.48 2.41
N VAL A 99 -6.57 -7.20 1.23
CA VAL A 99 -7.12 -7.61 -0.06
C VAL A 99 -6.22 -8.71 -0.61
N LEU A 100 -6.68 -9.95 -0.57
CA LEU A 100 -5.98 -11.08 -1.19
C LEU A 100 -6.42 -11.20 -2.65
N THR A 101 -5.47 -11.23 -3.58
CA THR A 101 -5.77 -11.22 -5.03
C THR A 101 -4.69 -11.95 -5.84
N GLU A 102 -5.05 -12.42 -7.04
CA GLU A 102 -4.15 -13.12 -7.96
C GLU A 102 -3.31 -12.16 -8.80
N ALA A 103 -2.16 -12.63 -9.28
CA ALA A 103 -1.29 -11.86 -10.17
C ALA A 103 -1.84 -11.75 -11.61
N ASP A 104 -2.82 -12.58 -12.01
CA ASP A 104 -3.28 -12.74 -13.40
C ASP A 104 -4.39 -11.75 -13.83
N ARG A 105 -4.76 -10.79 -12.97
CA ARG A 105 -5.82 -9.79 -13.18
C ARG A 105 -7.25 -10.35 -13.30
N THR A 106 -7.50 -11.57 -12.81
CA THR A 106 -8.88 -12.09 -12.71
C THR A 106 -9.75 -11.21 -11.80
N PHE A 107 -9.17 -10.61 -10.76
CA PHE A 107 -9.82 -9.60 -9.95
C PHE A 107 -9.41 -8.20 -10.43
N ALA A 108 -10.32 -7.51 -11.09
CA ALA A 108 -10.07 -6.15 -11.55
C ALA A 108 -10.06 -5.21 -10.34
N ALA A 109 -9.01 -4.40 -10.19
CA ALA A 109 -8.86 -3.50 -9.06
C ALA A 109 -10.05 -2.52 -8.96
N ARG A 110 -10.73 -2.22 -10.07
CA ARG A 110 -11.97 -1.43 -10.11
C ARG A 110 -13.08 -1.95 -9.18
N ASP A 111 -13.13 -3.26 -8.93
CA ASP A 111 -14.15 -3.86 -8.07
C ASP A 111 -13.80 -3.69 -6.58
N LEU A 112 -12.53 -3.38 -6.26
CA LEU A 112 -12.10 -3.00 -4.91
C LEU A 112 -12.91 -1.82 -4.38
N LYS A 113 -13.13 -0.78 -5.19
CA LYS A 113 -13.91 0.40 -4.76
C LYS A 113 -15.33 0.02 -4.31
N LYS A 114 -15.99 -0.87 -5.05
CA LYS A 114 -17.35 -1.33 -4.73
C LYS A 114 -17.36 -2.15 -3.45
N MET A 115 -16.36 -2.99 -3.24
CA MET A 115 -16.24 -3.79 -2.01
C MET A 115 -15.98 -2.90 -0.79
N LEU A 116 -15.08 -1.93 -0.91
CA LEU A 116 -14.73 -1.02 0.18
C LEU A 116 -15.87 -0.10 0.61
N ALA A 117 -16.80 0.23 -0.30
CA ALA A 117 -18.00 1.01 0.03
C ALA A 117 -18.83 0.36 1.16
N TYR A 118 -18.85 -0.97 1.26
CA TYR A 118 -19.55 -1.68 2.34
C TYR A 118 -18.82 -1.63 3.69
N LEU A 119 -17.57 -1.15 3.72
CA LEU A 119 -16.74 -1.05 4.91
C LEU A 119 -16.58 0.40 5.40
N GLU A 120 -17.09 1.40 4.68
CA GLU A 120 -16.89 2.83 4.99
C GLU A 120 -17.35 3.23 6.39
N GLU A 121 -18.42 2.60 6.91
CA GLU A 121 -18.90 2.87 8.27
C GLU A 121 -17.96 2.29 9.34
N SER A 122 -17.30 1.17 9.04
CA SER A 122 -16.40 0.47 9.96
C SER A 122 -14.94 0.94 9.86
N VAL A 123 -14.57 1.59 8.76
CA VAL A 123 -13.21 2.06 8.47
C VAL A 123 -13.24 3.55 8.09
N PRO A 124 -13.21 4.47 9.06
CA PRO A 124 -13.35 5.92 8.83
C PRO A 124 -12.31 6.51 7.87
N GLU A 125 -11.13 5.90 7.74
CA GLU A 125 -10.07 6.30 6.82
C GLU A 125 -10.56 6.32 5.36
N LEU A 126 -11.49 5.42 4.99
CA LEU A 126 -12.12 5.37 3.67
C LEU A 126 -13.02 6.59 3.39
N ARG A 127 -13.61 7.21 4.43
CA ARG A 127 -14.49 8.40 4.31
C ARG A 127 -13.72 9.68 3.98
N SER A 128 -12.45 9.75 4.36
CA SER A 128 -11.62 10.97 4.26
C SER A 128 -11.16 11.31 2.84
N SER A 129 -11.44 10.44 1.86
CA SER A 129 -11.10 10.59 0.44
C SER A 129 -11.58 11.91 -0.19
N SER A 130 -12.63 12.54 0.37
CA SER A 130 -13.13 13.84 -0.10
C SER A 130 -12.48 15.07 0.57
N SER A 131 -11.91 14.95 1.78
CA SER A 131 -11.43 16.10 2.59
C SER A 131 -9.92 16.11 2.85
N ARG A 132 -9.20 15.06 2.45
CA ARG A 132 -7.75 14.94 2.67
C ARG A 132 -6.90 15.77 1.69
N ARG A 133 -7.54 16.53 0.79
CA ARG A 133 -6.91 17.52 -0.10
C ARG A 133 -6.20 18.65 0.67
N GLU A 134 -6.65 18.99 1.88
CA GLU A 134 -6.17 20.17 2.60
C GLU A 134 -4.92 19.94 3.49
N ARG A 135 -4.59 18.70 3.87
CA ARG A 135 -3.54 18.44 4.88
C ARG A 135 -2.15 18.10 4.33
N ARG A 136 -1.99 18.02 3.02
CA ARG A 136 -0.68 17.77 2.37
C ARG A 136 0.08 19.04 1.96
N TRP A 137 -0.46 20.23 2.25
CA TRP A 137 0.13 21.55 1.98
C TRP A 137 0.26 22.43 3.24
N ALA A 138 0.38 21.82 4.42
CA ALA A 138 0.73 22.54 5.65
C ALA A 138 2.15 22.15 6.08
N GLY A 139 3.13 22.59 5.30
CA GLY A 139 4.54 22.37 5.61
C GLY A 139 5.43 23.31 4.78
N TYR A 140 5.88 24.40 5.43
CA TYR A 140 6.81 25.44 4.98
C TYR A 140 6.25 26.62 4.16
N SER A 141 5.73 27.64 4.84
CA SER A 141 6.48 28.90 4.98
C SER A 141 5.83 29.83 6.02
N THR A 142 6.70 30.57 6.69
CA THR A 142 6.52 31.59 7.73
C THR A 142 5.40 32.60 7.44
N GLY A 143 4.64 32.99 8.46
CA GLY A 143 3.83 34.21 8.46
C GLY A 143 2.41 34.02 8.97
N GLU A 144 2.17 34.50 10.19
CA GLU A 144 0.89 34.88 10.82
C GLU A 144 -0.41 34.67 10.01
N THR A 145 -1.38 33.94 10.57
CA THR A 145 -2.78 34.04 10.14
C THR A 145 -3.70 33.99 11.35
N PHE A 146 -4.24 35.16 11.70
CA PHE A 146 -5.30 35.36 12.69
C PHE A 146 -6.65 34.88 12.14
N PHE A 147 -7.46 34.22 12.97
CA PHE A 147 -8.88 34.01 12.71
C PHE A 147 -9.72 35.00 13.53
N TRP A 148 -10.51 35.83 12.84
CA TRP A 148 -11.62 36.59 13.44
C TRP A 148 -12.93 35.89 13.03
N LEU A 149 -13.78 35.59 14.01
CA LEU A 149 -15.18 35.18 13.77
C LEU A 149 -16.05 36.43 13.94
N SER A 150 -16.76 36.80 12.88
CA SER A 150 -17.97 37.62 12.94
C SER A 150 -19.17 36.73 12.67
#